data_AF-A0AAP7A0F8-F1
#
_entry.id   AF-A0AAP7A0F8-F1
#
_cell.length_a   1.000
_cell.length_b   1.000
_cell.length_c   1.000
_cell.angle_alpha   90.00
_cell.angle_beta   90.00
_cell.angle_gamma   90.00
#
_symmetry.space_group_name_H-M   'P 1'
#
loop_
_entity.id
_entity.type
_entity.pdbx_description
1 polymer ?
#
loop_
_entity_poly.entity_id
_entity_poly.type
_entity_poly.pdbx_seq_one_letter_code
_entity_poly.pdbx_strand_id
1 'polypeptide(L)'
;MEQVSNGHGDITEIRDAQGNVLNRYTYDIWGNPLVQEERVPNIFRYSGEYWDAATNLQYLRARWYDPSVGRFINEDTYEGELGNPLTLNLYTYVQNGIRKSPFRKLWLHWGQ
;
A
#
# COMPACT_ATOMS: atom_id res chain seq x y z
N MET A 1 -8.40 -10.73 17.32
CA MET A 1 -7.22 -10.82 16.45
C MET A 1 -6.61 -9.44 16.40
N GLU A 2 -5.29 -9.37 16.43
CA GLU A 2 -4.53 -8.11 16.45
C GLU A 2 -3.59 -8.09 15.24
N GLN A 3 -3.50 -6.94 14.56
CA GLN A 3 -2.52 -6.72 13.50
C GLN A 3 -1.30 -5.99 14.08
N VAL A 4 -0.12 -6.50 13.80
CA VAL A 4 1.15 -5.88 14.18
C VAL A 4 1.74 -5.21 12.96
N SER A 5 2.20 -3.96 13.11
CA SER A 5 2.84 -3.21 12.04
C SER A 5 4.21 -2.66 12.44
N ASN A 6 5.08 -2.47 11.45
CA ASN A 6 6.37 -1.81 11.64
C ASN A 6 6.23 -0.27 11.60
N GLY A 7 7.34 0.46 11.74
CA GLY A 7 7.33 1.93 11.72
C GLY A 7 6.88 2.58 10.40
N HIS A 8 6.93 1.85 9.28
CA HIS A 8 6.39 2.32 8.00
C HIS A 8 4.86 2.15 7.92
N GLY A 9 4.32 1.22 8.72
CA GLY A 9 2.92 0.82 8.75
C GLY A 9 2.64 -0.46 7.98
N ASP A 10 3.66 -1.24 7.63
CA ASP A 10 3.48 -2.53 6.96
C ASP A 10 2.95 -3.55 7.96
N ILE A 11 1.90 -4.29 7.60
CA ILE A 11 1.43 -5.40 8.43
C ILE A 11 2.46 -6.53 8.37
N THR A 12 3.11 -6.82 9.50
CA THR A 12 4.15 -7.86 9.62
C THR A 12 3.60 -9.14 10.22
N GLU A 13 2.59 -9.06 11.09
CA GLU A 13 1.98 -10.22 11.73
C GLU A 13 0.50 -10.02 12.02
N ILE A 14 -0.24 -11.12 12.12
CA ILE A 14 -1.56 -11.17 12.73
C ILE A 14 -1.51 -12.16 13.88
N ARG A 15 -2.00 -11.78 15.05
CA ARG A 15 -1.99 -12.60 16.27
C ARG A 15 -3.41 -12.87 16.79
N ASP A 16 -3.59 -14.01 17.43
CA ASP A 16 -4.82 -14.32 18.18
C ASP A 16 -4.88 -13.59 19.54
N ALA A 17 -5.92 -13.83 20.33
CA ALA A 17 -6.09 -13.19 21.64
C ALA A 17 -5.08 -13.68 22.70
N GLN A 18 -4.41 -14.80 22.43
CA GLN A 18 -3.39 -15.40 23.30
C GLN A 18 -1.97 -15.00 22.87
N GLY A 19 -1.84 -14.23 21.78
CA GLY A 19 -0.57 -13.76 21.24
C GLY A 19 0.11 -14.73 20.27
N ASN A 20 -0.54 -15.83 19.88
CA ASN A 20 0.02 -16.75 18.89
C ASN A 20 -0.02 -16.11 17.50
N VAL A 21 1.03 -16.30 16.71
CA VAL A 21 1.11 -15.81 15.34
C VAL A 21 0.23 -16.67 14.42
N LEU A 22 -0.76 -16.02 13.81
CA LEU A 22 -1.63 -16.59 12.79
C LEU A 22 -1.04 -16.37 11.39
N ASN A 23 -0.59 -15.14 11.10
CA ASN A 23 0.01 -14.79 9.81
C ASN A 23 1.34 -14.06 10.02
N ARG A 24 2.28 -14.22 9.08
CA ARG A 24 3.59 -13.55 9.06
C ARG A 24 3.91 -13.05 7.65
N TYR A 25 4.39 -11.81 7.57
CA TYR A 25 4.76 -11.18 6.31
C TYR A 25 6.09 -10.44 6.42
N THR A 26 6.84 -10.46 5.31
CA THR A 26 7.93 -9.51 5.08
C THR A 26 7.84 -8.99 3.65
N TYR A 27 8.34 -7.79 3.41
CA TYR A 27 8.27 -7.12 2.12
C TYR A 27 9.64 -6.57 1.73
N ASP A 28 9.86 -6.42 0.43
CA ASP A 28 10.92 -5.54 -0.06
C ASP A 28 10.53 -4.05 0.06
N ILE A 29 11.41 -3.17 -0.40
CA ILE A 29 11.18 -1.71 -0.36
C ILE A 29 10.04 -1.22 -1.25
N TRP A 30 9.59 -2.05 -2.20
CA TRP A 30 8.50 -1.75 -3.12
C TRP A 30 7.18 -2.37 -2.67
N GLY A 31 7.18 -3.17 -1.60
CA GLY A 31 5.99 -3.85 -1.09
C GLY A 31 5.75 -5.23 -1.71
N ASN A 32 6.71 -5.80 -2.44
CA ASN A 32 6.61 -7.20 -2.85
C ASN A 32 6.74 -8.11 -1.62
N PRO A 33 5.82 -9.07 -1.41
CA PRO A 33 5.95 -10.03 -0.33
C PRO A 33 7.16 -10.95 -0.55
N LEU A 34 8.07 -10.96 0.42
CA LEU A 34 9.22 -11.88 0.48
C LEU A 34 8.92 -13.12 1.32
N VAL A 35 8.09 -12.95 2.35
CA VAL A 35 7.53 -14.04 3.17
C VAL A 35 6.03 -13.84 3.26
N GLN A 36 5.27 -14.91 3.05
CA GLN A 36 3.81 -14.92 3.23
C GLN A 36 3.39 -16.26 3.85
N GLU A 37 3.08 -16.21 5.14
CA GLU A 37 2.51 -17.33 5.88
C GLU A 37 1.12 -16.90 6.36
N GLU A 38 0.07 -17.61 5.97
CA GLU A 38 -1.30 -17.25 6.31
C GLU A 38 -2.09 -18.45 6.84
N ARG A 39 -2.65 -18.29 8.04
CA ARG A 39 -3.63 -19.23 8.60
C ARG A 39 -5.04 -18.65 8.55
N VAL A 40 -5.17 -17.34 8.47
CA VAL A 40 -6.44 -16.63 8.32
C VAL A 40 -6.38 -15.66 7.13
N PRO A 41 -7.51 -15.36 6.46
CA PRO A 41 -7.52 -14.37 5.38
C PRO A 41 -7.14 -12.97 5.86
N ASN A 42 -6.37 -12.24 5.06
CA ASN A 42 -6.03 -10.85 5.34
C ASN A 42 -5.89 -9.99 4.08
N ILE A 43 -6.69 -8.93 4.01
CA ILE A 43 -6.72 -8.00 2.88
C ILE A 43 -5.84 -6.75 3.06
N PHE A 44 -5.20 -6.54 4.22
CA PHE A 44 -4.36 -5.35 4.47
C PHE A 44 -2.89 -5.74 4.62
N ARG A 45 -1.99 -5.15 3.83
CA ARG A 45 -0.57 -5.57 3.75
C ARG A 45 0.41 -4.40 3.88
N TYR A 46 1.25 -4.20 2.87
CA TYR A 46 2.29 -3.17 2.86
C TYR A 46 1.69 -1.77 3.06
N SER A 47 2.31 -0.95 3.90
CA SER A 47 1.78 0.34 4.37
C SER A 47 0.32 0.32 4.88
N GLY A 48 -0.22 -0.85 5.25
CA GLY A 48 -1.60 -1.02 5.71
C GLY A 48 -2.65 -0.86 4.63
N GLU A 49 -2.26 -0.92 3.35
CA GLU A 49 -3.16 -0.71 2.22
C GLU A 49 -3.70 -2.05 1.68
N TYR A 50 -4.80 -1.99 0.94
CA TYR A 50 -5.53 -3.16 0.47
C TYR A 50 -4.73 -4.00 -0.54
N TRP A 51 -4.66 -5.31 -0.33
CA TRP A 51 -4.00 -6.28 -1.18
C TRP A 51 -5.02 -7.18 -1.89
N ASP A 52 -4.93 -7.23 -3.21
CA ASP A 52 -5.64 -8.22 -4.01
C ASP A 52 -4.72 -9.40 -4.34
N ALA A 53 -4.94 -10.53 -3.66
CA ALA A 53 -4.17 -11.75 -3.86
C ALA A 53 -4.42 -12.42 -5.22
N ALA A 54 -5.53 -12.12 -5.90
CA ALA A 54 -5.82 -12.69 -7.22
C ALA A 54 -4.93 -12.08 -8.31
N THR A 55 -4.61 -10.79 -8.18
CA THR A 55 -3.82 -10.03 -9.16
C THR A 55 -2.41 -9.69 -8.67
N ASN A 56 -2.11 -9.90 -7.39
CA ASN A 56 -0.90 -9.43 -6.71
C ASN A 56 -0.71 -7.91 -6.78
N LEU A 57 -1.82 -7.18 -6.81
CA LEU A 57 -1.82 -5.73 -6.85
C LEU A 57 -2.20 -5.15 -5.50
N GLN A 58 -1.67 -3.97 -5.23
CA GLN A 58 -2.05 -3.20 -4.07
C GLN A 58 -2.89 -1.99 -4.47
N TYR A 59 -4.03 -1.80 -3.81
CA TYR A 59 -4.84 -0.62 -4.01
C TYR A 59 -4.37 0.51 -3.10
N LEU A 60 -3.62 1.45 -3.67
CA LEU A 60 -3.09 2.61 -2.96
C LEU A 60 -4.04 3.79 -3.17
N ARG A 61 -5.20 3.69 -2.51
CA ARG A 61 -6.29 4.68 -2.41
C ARG A 61 -7.02 5.05 -3.69
N ALA A 62 -6.31 5.51 -4.71
CA ALA A 62 -6.91 5.96 -5.97
C ALA A 62 -6.46 5.09 -7.15
N ARG A 63 -5.39 4.31 -6.99
CA ARG A 63 -4.77 3.57 -8.08
C ARG A 63 -4.31 2.20 -7.63
N TRP A 64 -4.41 1.25 -8.55
CA TRP A 64 -3.78 -0.05 -8.45
C TRP A 64 -2.27 0.08 -8.72
N TYR A 65 -1.49 -0.42 -7.79
CA TYR A 65 -0.04 -0.46 -7.81
C TYR A 65 0.42 -1.90 -7.97
N ASP A 66 1.37 -2.12 -8.88
CA ASP A 66 2.06 -3.38 -9.08
C ASP A 66 3.44 -3.28 -8.40
N PRO A 67 3.62 -3.96 -7.24
CA PRO A 67 4.89 -3.95 -6.54
C PRO A 67 6.01 -4.63 -7.35
N SER A 68 5.70 -5.58 -8.23
CA SER A 68 6.70 -6.36 -8.96
C SER A 68 7.53 -5.51 -9.92
N VAL A 69 6.92 -4.44 -10.45
CA VAL A 69 7.56 -3.44 -11.30
C VAL A 69 7.72 -2.08 -10.60
N GLY A 70 7.19 -1.95 -9.39
CA GLY A 70 7.27 -0.75 -8.57
C GLY A 70 6.47 0.44 -9.08
N ARG A 71 5.34 0.23 -9.79
CA ARG A 71 4.60 1.31 -10.49
C ARG A 71 3.09 1.14 -10.43
N PHE A 72 2.36 2.23 -10.68
CA PHE A 72 0.91 2.16 -10.90
C PHE A 72 0.59 1.51 -12.26
N ILE A 73 -0.49 0.73 -12.32
CA ILE A 73 -0.95 0.10 -13.57
C ILE A 73 -1.99 0.95 -14.32
N ASN A 74 -2.53 1.98 -13.67
CA ASN A 74 -3.41 2.97 -14.27
C ASN A 74 -2.72 4.34 -14.32
N GLU A 75 -2.98 5.10 -15.37
CA GLU A 75 -2.52 6.49 -15.54
C GLU A 75 -3.07 7.37 -14.39
N ASP A 76 -2.26 8.30 -13.89
CA ASP A 76 -2.72 9.34 -12.95
C ASP A 76 -3.76 10.24 -13.65
N THR A 77 -4.91 10.46 -13.01
CA THR A 77 -5.88 11.46 -13.50
C THR A 77 -5.44 12.89 -13.22
N TYR A 78 -4.32 13.09 -12.52
CA TYR A 78 -3.70 14.39 -12.27
C TYR A 78 -2.64 14.70 -13.34
N GLU A 79 -2.90 15.69 -14.19
CA GLU A 79 -2.05 16.10 -15.33
C GLU A 79 -0.67 16.69 -14.95
N GLY A 80 -0.37 16.79 -13.64
CA GLY A 80 0.84 17.39 -13.12
C GLY A 80 0.77 18.92 -13.04
N GLU A 81 1.77 19.51 -12.37
CA GLU A 81 1.99 20.96 -12.34
C GLU A 81 3.20 21.30 -13.23
N LEU A 82 3.02 22.24 -14.16
CA LEU A 82 4.10 22.73 -15.06
C LEU A 82 5.35 23.21 -14.29
N GLY A 83 5.20 23.60 -13.02
CA GLY A 83 6.30 24.02 -12.14
C GLY A 83 7.03 22.87 -11.43
N ASN A 84 6.58 21.62 -11.56
CA ASN A 84 7.17 20.46 -10.90
C ASN A 84 7.28 19.27 -11.87
N PRO A 85 8.39 19.15 -12.63
CA PRO A 85 8.54 18.14 -13.68
C PRO A 85 8.48 16.69 -13.17
N LEU A 86 8.63 16.44 -11.86
CA LEU A 86 8.45 15.12 -11.25
C LEU A 86 6.97 14.69 -11.19
N THR A 87 6.04 15.63 -11.23
CA THR A 87 4.58 15.35 -11.27
C THR A 87 4.10 14.96 -12.67
N LEU A 88 4.92 15.14 -13.71
CA LEU A 88 4.61 14.77 -15.08
C LEU A 88 4.81 13.27 -15.36
N ASN A 89 5.40 12.52 -14.42
CA ASN A 89 5.45 11.07 -14.50
C ASN A 89 4.23 10.47 -13.80
N LEU A 90 3.20 10.21 -14.61
CA LEU A 90 1.88 9.73 -14.19
C LEU A 90 1.88 8.30 -13.61
N TYR A 91 3.04 7.62 -13.60
CA TYR A 91 3.20 6.25 -13.13
C TYR A 91 4.10 6.13 -11.89
N THR A 92 4.73 7.22 -11.43
CA THR A 92 5.65 7.16 -10.29
C THR A 92 4.92 7.05 -8.95
N TYR A 93 5.30 6.04 -8.18
CA TYR A 93 4.96 5.96 -6.77
C TYR A 93 5.85 6.91 -5.96
N VAL A 94 5.23 7.89 -5.30
CA VAL A 94 5.84 8.77 -4.29
C VAL A 94 7.22 9.33 -4.70
N GLN A 95 7.30 10.07 -5.80
CA GLN A 95 8.51 10.84 -6.19
C GLN A 95 9.85 10.05 -6.13
N ASN A 96 9.84 8.73 -6.30
CA ASN A 96 11.03 7.87 -6.15
C ASN A 96 11.65 7.89 -4.73
N GLY A 97 10.87 8.13 -3.68
CA GLY A 97 11.30 8.17 -2.27
C GLY A 97 10.22 7.77 -1.25
N ILE A 98 10.64 7.18 -0.13
CA ILE A 98 9.78 6.54 0.90
C ILE A 98 9.11 7.57 1.82
N ARG A 99 8.31 8.50 1.29
CA ARG A 99 7.59 9.45 2.15
C ARG A 99 6.16 9.68 1.70
N LYS A 100 5.23 9.05 2.43
CA LYS A 100 3.77 9.10 2.25
C LYS A 100 3.31 10.41 1.62
N SER A 101 2.69 10.30 0.46
CA SER A 101 2.07 11.41 -0.25
C SER A 101 1.08 12.18 0.67
N PRO A 102 1.09 13.52 0.70
CA PRO A 102 0.35 14.32 1.67
C PRO A 102 -1.17 14.46 1.40
N PHE A 103 -1.80 13.58 0.61
CA PHE A 103 -3.24 13.67 0.30
C PHE A 103 -4.15 13.20 1.46
N ARG A 104 -4.02 13.86 2.62
CA ARG A 104 -4.98 13.82 3.75
C ARG A 104 -6.03 14.94 3.68
N LYS A 105 -6.34 15.45 2.49
CA LYS A 105 -7.39 16.46 2.28
C LYS A 105 -8.23 16.13 1.04
N LEU A 106 -9.18 15.20 1.17
CA LEU A 106 -10.44 15.18 0.42
C LEU A 106 -11.31 14.01 0.91
N TRP A 107 -11.79 14.06 2.16
CA TRP A 107 -12.81 13.13 2.68
C TRP A 107 -13.79 13.83 3.62
N LEU A 108 -14.12 15.08 3.32
CA LEU A 108 -15.20 15.82 3.96
C LEU A 108 -15.90 16.66 2.90
N HIS A 109 -16.74 16.04 2.09
CA HIS A 109 -17.99 16.60 1.55
C HIS A 109 -18.71 15.45 0.83
N TRP A 110 -20.02 15.34 1.08
CA TRP A 110 -20.97 14.29 0.69
C TRP A 110 -21.20 13.20 1.74
N GLY A 111 -22.18 13.50 2.61
CA GLY A 111 -22.78 12.61 3.60
C GLY A 111 -23.63 13.40 4.58
N GLN A 112 -24.62 14.16 4.08
CA GLN A 112 -25.83 14.52 4.83
C GLN A 112 -26.97 13.65 4.31
#